data_AF-A0A4Q0YY08-F1
#
_entry.id   AF-A0A4Q0YY08-F1
#
_cell.length_a   1.000
_cell.length_b   1.000
_cell.length_c   1.000
_cell.angle_alpha   90.00
_cell.angle_beta   90.00
_cell.angle_gamma   90.00
#
_symmetry.space_group_name_H-M   'P 1'
#
loop_
_entity.id
_entity.type
_entity.pdbx_description
1 polymer ?
#
loop_
_entity_poly.entity_id
_entity_poly.type
_entity_poly.pdbx_seq_one_letter_code
_entity_poly.pdbx_strand_id
1 'polypeptide(L)'
;MLENKNINTYAYLPEDLLLKILEKTPDTAEKLSQMINNSDESLIKGREELNKHNIIKTIKTVEYTDSLIAVDGANIVEKMTGSDLLMAIAVGVEGLTNNPAKQWSENSEQYYQWQDALPHHVANSRLCQGIMFLMELSILAKSHHEIRIMDGSHITSILKLNSLLSANAEALADEKYVESLNTFLSENYQKIIPDIPDIIDKAFKNSNIIGLAKYSSSRDILDSIYLKNVQKEFNIAGDDKTYFSLLLNEDEYTQPLEVGQSEKEKTQWNIIHIKCNLNLKNIKNTNNNEKVDIDKLNKDLKKSISRFRPSRKEGTDLYFCYYKPFKEGLCYRIEMKKALAKDIQRLEKYLLSIKNQIFYPEIHEPYPQYLADIIAKNISLGMDAVKQAVTSHEKLNTKENFHLSLSYRSN
;
A
#
# COMPACT_ATOMS: atom_id res chain seq x y z
N MET A 1 -38.03 -50.52 20.92
CA MET A 1 -38.26 -49.11 21.31
C MET A 1 -36.98 -48.63 21.98
N LEU A 2 -36.16 -47.75 21.44
CA LEU A 2 -36.24 -46.86 20.29
C LEU A 2 -34.92 -46.96 19.51
N GLU A 3 -35.03 -47.23 18.22
CA GLU A 3 -34.02 -46.85 17.25
C GLU A 3 -33.85 -45.32 17.33
N ASN A 4 -32.67 -44.83 17.66
CA ASN A 4 -32.31 -43.46 17.33
C ASN A 4 -31.39 -43.47 16.12
N LYS A 5 -32.06 -43.25 14.99
CA LYS A 5 -31.57 -43.05 13.64
C LYS A 5 -30.46 -42.02 13.58
N ASN A 6 -29.45 -42.33 12.76
CA ASN A 6 -28.68 -41.41 11.91
C ASN A 6 -28.79 -39.92 12.26
N ILE A 7 -27.85 -39.43 13.07
CA ILE A 7 -27.45 -38.03 12.99
C ILE A 7 -26.33 -37.98 11.94
N ASN A 8 -26.72 -37.66 10.70
CA ASN A 8 -25.80 -37.30 9.64
C ASN A 8 -24.94 -36.12 10.13
N THR A 9 -23.66 -36.40 10.38
CA THR A 9 -22.62 -35.44 10.73
C THR A 9 -22.26 -34.60 9.51
N TYR A 10 -22.94 -33.47 9.35
CA TYR A 10 -22.54 -32.46 8.38
C TYR A 10 -21.35 -31.67 8.96
N ALA A 11 -20.14 -32.07 8.57
CA ALA A 11 -18.87 -31.37 8.80
C ALA A 11 -18.61 -30.85 10.23
N TYR A 12 -18.24 -31.75 11.16
CA TYR A 12 -17.43 -31.34 12.30
C TYR A 12 -15.99 -31.12 11.80
N LEU A 13 -15.45 -29.90 11.93
CA LEU A 13 -14.00 -29.71 11.93
C LEU A 13 -13.46 -30.59 13.06
N PRO A 14 -12.72 -31.68 12.77
CA PRO A 14 -12.40 -32.66 13.80
C PRO A 14 -11.53 -31.99 14.86
N GLU A 15 -11.84 -32.19 16.14
CA GLU A 15 -10.93 -31.84 17.24
C GLU A 15 -9.51 -32.39 16.97
N ASP A 16 -9.42 -33.55 16.30
CA ASP A 16 -8.20 -34.16 15.79
C ASP A 16 -7.39 -33.26 14.85
N LEU A 17 -8.03 -32.39 14.05
CA LEU A 17 -7.33 -31.43 13.20
C LEU A 17 -6.70 -30.30 14.04
N LEU A 18 -7.45 -29.79 15.03
CA LEU A 18 -6.93 -28.76 15.94
C LEU A 18 -5.74 -29.31 16.73
N LEU A 19 -5.85 -30.55 17.24
CA LEU A 19 -4.77 -31.24 17.92
C LEU A 19 -3.52 -31.37 17.02
N LYS A 20 -3.69 -31.83 15.77
CA LYS A 20 -2.58 -31.91 14.80
C LYS A 20 -1.93 -30.56 14.48
N ILE A 21 -2.71 -29.46 14.50
CA ILE A 21 -2.17 -28.11 14.33
C ILE A 21 -1.33 -27.74 15.56
N LEU A 22 -1.84 -27.98 16.76
CA LEU A 22 -1.16 -27.65 18.01
C LEU A 22 0.11 -28.46 18.25
N GLU A 23 0.14 -29.73 17.85
CA GLU A 23 1.34 -30.59 17.89
C GLU A 23 2.54 -29.99 17.14
N LYS A 24 2.32 -29.16 16.12
CA LYS A 24 3.37 -28.46 15.37
C LYS A 24 3.80 -27.13 15.95
N THR A 25 3.19 -26.68 17.05
CA THR A 25 3.51 -25.39 17.68
C THR A 25 4.97 -25.29 18.12
N PRO A 26 5.59 -26.31 18.76
CA PRO A 26 6.99 -26.22 19.17
C PRO A 26 7.96 -26.01 18.00
N ASP A 27 7.83 -26.80 16.92
CA ASP A 27 8.63 -26.65 15.71
C ASP A 27 8.47 -25.27 15.07
N THR A 28 7.25 -24.72 15.11
CA THR A 28 6.93 -23.39 14.56
C THR A 28 7.56 -22.30 15.42
N ALA A 29 7.48 -22.43 16.75
CA ALA A 29 8.10 -21.51 17.69
C ALA A 29 9.63 -21.51 17.58
N GLU A 30 10.25 -22.68 17.38
CA GLU A 30 11.69 -22.78 17.17
C GLU A 30 12.13 -22.07 15.89
N LYS A 31 11.42 -22.29 14.77
CA LYS A 31 11.69 -21.58 13.51
C LYS A 31 11.53 -20.07 13.66
N LEU A 32 10.51 -19.62 14.38
CA LEU A 32 10.28 -18.20 14.64
C LEU A 32 11.41 -17.61 15.49
N SER A 33 11.82 -18.33 16.55
CA SER A 33 12.94 -17.97 17.41
C SER A 33 14.23 -17.79 16.60
N GLN A 34 14.52 -18.70 15.67
CA GLN A 34 15.69 -18.60 14.78
C GLN A 34 15.65 -17.38 13.85
N MET A 35 14.47 -16.85 13.51
CA MET A 35 14.32 -15.67 12.66
C MET A 35 14.45 -14.35 13.43
N ILE A 36 14.11 -14.35 14.72
CA ILE A 36 14.05 -13.12 15.55
C ILE A 36 15.30 -12.99 16.44
N ASN A 37 15.88 -14.10 16.88
CA ASN A 37 17.03 -14.09 17.77
C ASN A 37 18.34 -13.99 16.96
N ASN A 38 18.66 -12.76 16.56
CA ASN A 38 20.01 -12.44 16.11
C ASN A 38 20.98 -12.51 17.30
N SER A 39 22.20 -13.00 17.07
CA SER A 39 23.20 -13.06 18.15
C SER A 39 23.60 -11.64 18.57
N ASP A 40 23.81 -11.44 19.88
CA ASP A 40 24.28 -10.14 20.41
C ASP A 40 25.57 -9.67 19.72
N GLU A 41 26.47 -10.60 19.40
CA GLU A 41 27.68 -10.33 18.64
C GLU A 41 27.40 -9.73 17.25
N SER A 42 26.37 -10.22 16.55
CA SER A 42 25.97 -9.71 15.23
C SER A 42 25.40 -8.30 15.31
N LEU A 43 24.69 -7.97 16.39
CA LEU A 43 24.12 -6.64 16.62
C LEU A 43 25.22 -5.64 17.00
N ILE A 44 26.16 -6.03 17.86
CA ILE A 44 27.30 -5.19 18.27
C ILE A 44 28.16 -4.86 17.05
N LYS A 45 28.61 -5.87 16.30
CA LYS A 45 29.44 -5.65 15.09
C LYS A 45 28.69 -4.89 14.01
N GLY A 46 27.40 -5.17 13.82
CA GLY A 46 26.56 -4.41 12.91
C GLY A 46 26.50 -2.93 13.25
N ARG A 47 26.27 -2.61 14.53
CA ARG A 47 26.26 -1.22 15.01
C ARG A 47 27.62 -0.55 14.82
N GLU A 48 28.71 -1.23 15.11
CA GLU A 48 30.07 -0.70 14.88
C GLU A 48 30.30 -0.35 13.40
N GLU A 49 29.96 -1.25 12.48
CA GLU A 49 30.09 -1.01 11.03
C GLU A 49 29.20 0.16 10.58
N LEU A 50 27.96 0.22 11.03
CA LEU A 50 27.05 1.32 10.69
C LEU A 50 27.54 2.67 11.24
N ASN A 51 28.10 2.70 12.45
CA ASN A 51 28.68 3.90 13.05
C ASN A 51 29.94 4.37 12.30
N LYS A 52 30.81 3.45 11.87
CA LYS A 52 31.97 3.78 11.01
C LYS A 52 31.54 4.49 9.73
N HIS A 53 30.40 4.09 9.17
CA HIS A 53 29.81 4.71 7.98
C HIS A 53 28.88 5.88 8.30
N ASN A 54 28.77 6.29 9.57
CA ASN A 54 27.92 7.38 10.04
C ASN A 54 26.43 7.20 9.67
N ILE A 55 25.97 5.94 9.61
CA ILE A 55 24.62 5.57 9.20
C ILE A 55 23.64 5.79 10.35
N ILE A 56 23.98 5.45 11.59
CA ILE A 56 23.05 5.63 12.71
C ILE A 56 23.07 7.10 13.16
N LYS A 57 21.88 7.66 13.35
CA LYS A 57 21.61 9.01 13.81
C LYS A 57 20.63 8.95 14.96
N THR A 58 20.59 10.01 15.75
CA THR A 58 19.63 10.21 16.84
C THR A 58 18.91 11.52 16.57
N ILE A 59 17.60 11.56 16.77
CA ILE A 59 16.81 12.79 16.67
C ILE A 59 17.39 13.84 17.63
N LYS A 60 17.58 15.06 17.15
CA LYS A 60 18.10 16.19 17.94
C LYS A 60 17.06 17.29 18.12
N THR A 61 16.08 17.38 17.23
CA THR A 61 14.99 18.34 17.35
C THR A 61 13.97 17.96 18.41
N VAL A 62 13.29 18.96 18.95
CA VAL A 62 12.08 18.81 19.76
C VAL A 62 10.83 19.27 18.98
N GLU A 63 11.02 19.77 17.75
CA GLU A 63 9.94 20.24 16.91
C GLU A 63 9.16 19.07 16.32
N TYR A 64 7.84 19.19 16.33
CA TYR A 64 6.92 18.27 15.66
C TYR A 64 5.73 19.05 15.08
N THR A 65 4.91 18.37 14.29
CA THR A 65 3.66 18.91 13.75
C THR A 65 2.54 17.90 13.98
N ASP A 66 1.34 18.41 14.20
CA ASP A 66 0.08 17.68 14.22
C ASP A 66 -0.63 17.71 12.86
N SER A 67 -0.08 18.42 11.86
CA SER A 67 -0.61 18.41 10.48
C SER A 67 -0.16 17.15 9.75
N LEU A 68 -0.82 16.04 10.06
CA LEU A 68 -0.50 14.72 9.52
C LEU A 68 -1.79 13.99 9.11
N ILE A 69 -1.77 13.35 7.95
CA ILE A 69 -2.79 12.37 7.55
C ILE A 69 -2.15 11.04 7.20
N ALA A 70 -2.94 9.97 7.22
CA ALA A 70 -2.65 8.74 6.51
C ALA A 70 -3.79 8.40 5.56
N VAL A 71 -3.47 7.71 4.47
CA VAL A 71 -4.44 7.27 3.46
C VAL A 71 -4.26 5.78 3.25
N ASP A 72 -5.37 5.06 3.28
CA ASP A 72 -5.47 3.64 2.95
C ASP A 72 -6.74 3.38 2.12
N GLY A 73 -6.78 2.24 1.46
CA GLY A 73 -7.87 1.85 0.57
C GLY A 73 -8.20 0.38 0.68
N ALA A 74 -9.44 0.07 0.32
CA ALA A 74 -9.88 -1.31 0.18
C ALA A 74 -10.67 -1.50 -1.11
N ASN A 75 -10.65 -2.73 -1.58
CA ASN A 75 -11.39 -3.13 -2.77
C ASN A 75 -11.93 -4.54 -2.58
N ILE A 76 -13.07 -4.80 -3.19
CA ILE A 76 -13.72 -6.10 -3.16
C ILE A 76 -14.37 -6.36 -4.52
N VAL A 77 -14.19 -7.60 -4.99
CA VAL A 77 -14.84 -8.11 -6.19
C VAL A 77 -15.66 -9.31 -5.77
N GLU A 78 -16.96 -9.12 -5.71
CA GLU A 78 -17.90 -10.15 -5.34
C GLU A 78 -18.43 -10.85 -6.60
N LYS A 79 -18.33 -12.18 -6.63
CA LYS A 79 -18.84 -13.02 -7.72
C LYS A 79 -20.34 -13.28 -7.52
N MET A 80 -21.20 -12.62 -8.29
CA MET A 80 -22.61 -13.00 -8.43
C MET A 80 -22.72 -14.17 -9.42
N THR A 81 -23.93 -14.68 -9.64
CA THR A 81 -24.16 -15.79 -10.55
C THR A 81 -23.99 -15.40 -12.03
N GLY A 82 -24.35 -14.16 -12.40
CA GLY A 82 -24.24 -13.67 -13.78
C GLY A 82 -23.25 -12.52 -14.00
N SER A 83 -22.68 -11.96 -12.95
CA SER A 83 -21.80 -10.78 -13.02
C SER A 83 -20.85 -10.70 -11.83
N ASP A 84 -19.85 -9.84 -11.94
CA ASP A 84 -19.06 -9.37 -10.80
C ASP A 84 -19.64 -8.04 -10.31
N LEU A 85 -19.77 -7.90 -8.99
CA LEU A 85 -20.01 -6.63 -8.33
C LEU A 85 -18.67 -6.13 -7.76
N LEU A 86 -18.24 -4.96 -8.20
CA LEU A 86 -16.97 -4.36 -7.84
C LEU A 86 -17.23 -3.16 -6.92
N MET A 87 -16.39 -3.00 -5.90
CA MET A 87 -16.38 -1.82 -5.06
C MET A 87 -14.96 -1.49 -4.62
N ALA A 88 -14.57 -0.23 -4.72
CA ALA A 88 -13.32 0.30 -4.21
C ALA A 88 -13.60 1.58 -3.40
N ILE A 89 -12.89 1.72 -2.28
CA ILE A 89 -12.87 2.95 -1.50
C ILE A 89 -11.43 3.31 -1.20
N ALA A 90 -11.17 4.60 -1.05
CA ALA A 90 -9.99 5.09 -0.36
C ALA A 90 -10.42 6.16 0.63
N VAL A 91 -9.80 6.17 1.79
CA VAL A 91 -10.07 7.10 2.87
C VAL A 91 -8.76 7.64 3.39
N GLY A 92 -8.72 8.94 3.60
CA GLY A 92 -7.68 9.54 4.41
C GLY A 92 -8.22 9.92 5.78
N VAL A 93 -7.37 9.81 6.78
CA VAL A 93 -7.69 10.08 8.18
C VAL A 93 -6.65 11.02 8.74
N GLU A 94 -7.12 12.01 9.51
CA GLU A 94 -6.25 12.97 10.20
C GLU A 94 -5.66 12.38 11.46
N GLY A 95 -4.41 12.74 11.72
CA GLY A 95 -3.78 12.51 13.01
C GLY A 95 -4.45 13.32 14.10
N LEU A 96 -4.12 12.97 15.33
CA LEU A 96 -4.58 13.71 16.49
C LEU A 96 -3.97 15.10 16.47
N THR A 97 -4.84 16.09 16.52
CA THR A 97 -4.48 17.50 16.50
C THR A 97 -5.12 18.22 17.67
N ASN A 98 -4.36 19.12 18.29
CA ASN A 98 -4.89 20.08 19.26
C ASN A 98 -5.29 21.40 18.59
N ASN A 99 -5.08 21.52 17.27
CA ASN A 99 -5.33 22.72 16.49
C ASN A 99 -6.36 22.47 15.39
N PRO A 100 -7.62 22.92 15.57
CA PRO A 100 -8.69 22.77 14.59
C PRO A 100 -8.39 23.43 13.24
N ALA A 101 -7.54 24.47 13.19
CA ALA A 101 -7.22 25.17 11.95
C ALA A 101 -6.36 24.35 10.97
N LYS A 102 -5.82 23.20 11.42
CA LYS A 102 -5.03 22.28 10.61
C LYS A 102 -5.83 21.07 10.12
N GLN A 103 -7.14 21.03 10.42
CA GLN A 103 -8.05 20.00 9.95
C GLN A 103 -8.53 20.29 8.54
N TRP A 104 -8.95 19.25 7.84
CA TRP A 104 -9.62 19.31 6.57
C TRP A 104 -10.86 20.18 6.68
N SER A 105 -10.93 21.16 5.80
CA SER A 105 -12.16 21.92 5.58
C SER A 105 -13.27 21.00 5.08
N GLU A 106 -14.52 21.41 5.27
CA GLU A 106 -15.71 20.69 4.81
C GLU A 106 -15.69 20.34 3.31
N ASN A 107 -14.97 21.12 2.49
CA ASN A 107 -14.88 20.93 1.04
C ASN A 107 -13.66 20.08 0.61
N SER A 108 -12.91 19.51 1.55
CA SER A 108 -11.78 18.65 1.23
C SER A 108 -12.22 17.23 0.89
N GLU A 109 -11.68 16.69 -0.20
CA GLU A 109 -11.95 15.30 -0.62
C GLU A 109 -11.13 14.33 0.26
N GLN A 110 -11.73 13.92 1.38
CA GLN A 110 -11.10 13.00 2.34
C GLN A 110 -11.25 11.53 1.93
N TYR A 111 -12.20 11.23 1.04
CA TYR A 111 -12.47 9.88 0.58
C TYR A 111 -12.97 9.88 -0.86
N TYR A 112 -12.80 8.73 -1.51
CA TYR A 112 -13.47 8.41 -2.76
C TYR A 112 -14.11 7.03 -2.64
N GLN A 113 -15.17 6.83 -3.42
CA GLN A 113 -15.79 5.53 -3.59
C GLN A 113 -16.07 5.30 -5.06
N TRP A 114 -16.02 4.04 -5.47
CA TRP A 114 -16.42 3.60 -6.79
C TRP A 114 -17.06 2.23 -6.69
N GLN A 115 -18.13 2.04 -7.44
CA GLN A 115 -18.84 0.77 -7.55
C GLN A 115 -19.26 0.54 -8.99
N ASP A 116 -19.27 -0.71 -9.42
CA ASP A 116 -19.70 -1.09 -10.77
C ASP A 116 -20.14 -2.55 -10.82
N ALA A 117 -20.94 -2.91 -11.82
CA ALA A 117 -21.35 -4.29 -12.10
C ALA A 117 -20.90 -4.69 -13.51
N LEU A 118 -19.97 -5.64 -13.59
CA LEU A 118 -19.34 -6.05 -14.84
C LEU A 118 -19.59 -7.54 -15.15
N PRO A 119 -19.57 -7.97 -16.41
CA PRO A 119 -19.48 -9.39 -16.74
C PRO A 119 -18.26 -10.04 -16.04
N HIS A 120 -18.35 -11.34 -15.78
CA HIS A 120 -17.23 -12.06 -15.18
C HIS A 120 -15.95 -11.90 -15.99
N HIS A 121 -14.95 -11.27 -15.39
CA HIS A 121 -13.67 -11.07 -16.03
C HIS A 121 -12.53 -11.25 -15.03
N VAL A 122 -11.47 -11.95 -15.45
CA VAL A 122 -10.27 -12.19 -14.63
C VAL A 122 -9.50 -10.91 -14.29
N ALA A 123 -9.69 -9.84 -15.06
CA ALA A 123 -9.07 -8.54 -14.78
C ALA A 123 -9.92 -7.61 -13.90
N ASN A 124 -11.15 -7.96 -13.55
CA ASN A 124 -12.00 -7.11 -12.70
C ASN A 124 -11.32 -6.80 -11.35
N SER A 125 -10.54 -7.74 -10.80
CA SER A 125 -9.70 -7.51 -9.62
C SER A 125 -8.59 -6.49 -9.87
N ARG A 126 -7.97 -6.49 -11.05
CA ARG A 126 -6.94 -5.50 -11.45
C ARG A 126 -7.55 -4.11 -11.62
N LEU A 127 -8.76 -4.02 -12.20
CA LEU A 127 -9.51 -2.76 -12.33
C LEU A 127 -9.79 -2.16 -10.95
N CYS A 128 -10.46 -2.95 -10.10
CA CYS A 128 -10.92 -2.53 -8.78
C CYS A 128 -9.74 -2.09 -7.90
N GLN A 129 -8.68 -2.88 -7.86
CA GLN A 129 -7.46 -2.54 -7.13
C GLN A 129 -6.74 -1.32 -7.73
N GLY A 130 -6.65 -1.19 -9.06
CA GLY A 130 -6.01 -0.05 -9.69
C GLY A 130 -6.73 1.27 -9.42
N ILE A 131 -8.07 1.25 -9.46
CA ILE A 131 -8.93 2.39 -9.13
C ILE A 131 -8.69 2.82 -7.67
N MET A 132 -8.67 1.87 -6.73
CA MET A 132 -8.35 2.13 -5.31
C MET A 132 -7.02 2.88 -5.15
N PHE A 133 -5.94 2.43 -5.80
CA PHE A 133 -4.64 3.13 -5.76
C PHE A 133 -4.69 4.53 -6.39
N LEU A 134 -5.47 4.74 -7.46
CA LEU A 134 -5.66 6.08 -8.03
C LEU A 134 -6.37 7.02 -7.05
N MET A 135 -7.33 6.51 -6.28
CA MET A 135 -8.01 7.27 -5.23
C MET A 135 -7.06 7.65 -4.09
N GLU A 136 -6.28 6.70 -3.58
CA GLU A 136 -5.30 6.95 -2.52
C GLU A 136 -4.31 8.05 -2.91
N LEU A 137 -3.72 7.95 -4.13
CA LEU A 137 -2.80 8.95 -4.65
C LEU A 137 -3.47 10.32 -4.82
N SER A 138 -4.75 10.35 -5.19
CA SER A 138 -5.51 11.59 -5.37
C SER A 138 -5.76 12.29 -4.03
N ILE A 139 -6.16 11.56 -2.99
CA ILE A 139 -6.33 12.10 -1.62
C ILE A 139 -5.00 12.67 -1.12
N LEU A 140 -3.92 11.89 -1.24
CA LEU A 140 -2.58 12.31 -0.83
C LEU A 140 -2.11 13.57 -1.58
N ALA A 141 -2.35 13.64 -2.89
CA ALA A 141 -1.96 14.79 -3.70
C ALA A 141 -2.74 16.06 -3.35
N LYS A 142 -4.06 15.94 -3.17
CA LYS A 142 -4.99 17.07 -2.94
C LYS A 142 -5.02 17.57 -1.51
N SER A 143 -4.61 16.74 -0.54
CA SER A 143 -4.48 17.16 0.85
C SER A 143 -3.57 18.39 0.98
N HIS A 144 -3.73 19.16 2.05
CA HIS A 144 -2.90 20.33 2.37
C HIS A 144 -1.95 20.07 3.54
N HIS A 145 -2.03 18.89 4.15
CA HIS A 145 -1.26 18.51 5.33
C HIS A 145 0.25 18.50 5.09
N GLU A 146 1.00 18.80 6.15
CA GLU A 146 2.46 18.81 6.12
C GLU A 146 3.03 17.41 5.93
N ILE A 147 2.50 16.42 6.66
CA ILE A 147 2.89 15.01 6.56
C ILE A 147 1.72 14.21 5.98
N ARG A 148 1.99 13.41 4.96
CA ARG A 148 0.97 12.58 4.30
C ARG A 148 1.49 11.18 4.14
N ILE A 149 0.96 10.26 4.93
CA ILE A 149 1.37 8.87 4.96
C ILE A 149 0.57 8.11 3.91
N MET A 150 1.29 7.56 2.93
CA MET A 150 0.81 6.51 2.05
C MET A 150 1.06 5.17 2.75
N ASP A 151 0.01 4.37 2.97
CA ASP A 151 0.17 3.03 3.54
C ASP A 151 0.89 2.12 2.54
N GLY A 152 2.09 1.65 2.91
CA GLY A 152 2.93 0.83 2.04
C GLY A 152 4.05 1.59 1.31
N SER A 153 4.45 1.05 0.16
CA SER A 153 5.64 1.48 -0.59
C SER A 153 5.30 2.06 -1.96
N HIS A 154 6.19 2.91 -2.48
CA HIS A 154 6.03 3.51 -3.82
C HIS A 154 6.05 2.44 -4.91
N ILE A 155 6.87 1.39 -4.74
CA ILE A 155 6.94 0.29 -5.69
C ILE A 155 5.61 -0.46 -5.78
N THR A 156 4.93 -0.73 -4.66
CA THR A 156 3.61 -1.37 -4.66
C THR A 156 2.63 -0.56 -5.50
N SER A 157 2.54 0.75 -5.27
CA SER A 157 1.66 1.65 -6.04
C SER A 157 1.95 1.56 -7.55
N ILE A 158 3.23 1.60 -7.94
CA ILE A 158 3.61 1.51 -9.37
C ILE A 158 3.20 0.16 -9.97
N LEU A 159 3.42 -0.94 -9.26
CA LEU A 159 3.06 -2.28 -9.74
C LEU A 159 1.54 -2.42 -9.94
N LYS A 160 0.73 -1.88 -9.02
CA LYS A 160 -0.73 -1.95 -9.11
C LYS A 160 -1.28 -1.08 -10.22
N LEU A 161 -0.73 0.12 -10.42
CA LEU A 161 -1.09 0.98 -11.54
C LEU A 161 -0.64 0.41 -12.90
N ASN A 162 0.53 -0.24 -12.96
CA ASN A 162 0.91 -0.97 -14.17
C ASN A 162 -0.04 -2.15 -14.44
N SER A 163 -0.47 -2.88 -13.41
CA SER A 163 -1.45 -3.98 -13.53
C SER A 163 -2.79 -3.50 -14.10
N LEU A 164 -3.27 -2.33 -13.66
CA LEU A 164 -4.45 -1.64 -14.21
C LEU A 164 -4.29 -1.31 -15.70
N LEU A 165 -3.18 -0.65 -16.06
CA LEU A 165 -2.98 -0.11 -17.40
C LEU A 165 -2.50 -1.13 -18.44
N SER A 166 -1.95 -2.26 -17.98
CA SER A 166 -1.43 -3.31 -18.84
C SER A 166 -2.37 -4.52 -19.00
N ALA A 167 -3.61 -4.41 -18.50
CA ALA A 167 -4.58 -5.51 -18.45
C ALA A 167 -5.03 -6.03 -19.83
N ASN A 168 -4.76 -5.34 -20.93
CA ASN A 168 -5.04 -5.88 -22.28
C ASN A 168 -3.96 -6.87 -22.75
N ALA A 169 -2.85 -7.02 -22.01
CA ALA A 169 -1.96 -8.16 -22.21
C ALA A 169 -2.78 -9.44 -21.94
N GLU A 170 -2.66 -10.43 -22.81
CA GLU A 170 -3.40 -11.71 -22.70
C GLU A 170 -4.93 -11.59 -22.90
N ALA A 171 -5.41 -10.52 -23.55
CA ALA A 171 -6.82 -10.26 -23.80
C ALA A 171 -7.67 -10.21 -22.51
N LEU A 172 -7.06 -9.74 -21.40
CA LEU A 172 -7.74 -9.74 -20.11
C LEU A 172 -8.58 -8.47 -19.86
N ALA A 173 -8.57 -7.47 -20.73
CA ALA A 173 -9.41 -6.28 -20.59
C ALA A 173 -10.28 -6.12 -21.83
N ASP A 174 -11.59 -6.02 -21.62
CA ASP A 174 -12.58 -5.80 -22.66
C ASP A 174 -13.00 -4.32 -22.75
N GLU A 175 -13.96 -4.02 -23.60
CA GLU A 175 -14.46 -2.65 -23.76
C GLU A 175 -15.13 -2.12 -22.47
N LYS A 176 -15.78 -3.00 -21.70
CA LYS A 176 -16.43 -2.65 -20.45
C LYS A 176 -15.44 -2.25 -19.37
N TYR A 177 -14.31 -2.97 -19.27
CA TYR A 177 -13.19 -2.59 -18.40
C TYR A 177 -12.72 -1.15 -18.66
N VAL A 178 -12.50 -0.81 -19.94
CA VAL A 178 -12.00 0.51 -20.35
C VAL A 178 -13.05 1.59 -20.13
N GLU A 179 -14.31 1.30 -20.44
CA GLU A 179 -15.45 2.19 -20.19
C GLU A 179 -15.55 2.52 -18.69
N SER A 180 -15.56 1.51 -17.81
CA SER A 180 -15.64 1.68 -16.36
C SER A 180 -14.50 2.52 -15.78
N LEU A 181 -13.25 2.26 -16.21
CA LEU A 181 -12.11 3.07 -15.77
C LEU A 181 -12.26 4.52 -16.22
N ASN A 182 -12.70 4.76 -17.46
CA ASN A 182 -12.87 6.10 -17.98
C ASN A 182 -14.03 6.84 -17.30
N THR A 183 -15.14 6.17 -17.05
CA THR A 183 -16.28 6.70 -16.28
C THR A 183 -15.81 7.14 -14.89
N PHE A 184 -15.11 6.26 -14.16
CA PHE A 184 -14.53 6.59 -12.87
C PHE A 184 -13.69 7.88 -12.90
N LEU A 185 -12.75 7.98 -13.84
CA LEU A 185 -11.88 9.16 -13.98
C LEU A 185 -12.68 10.43 -14.32
N SER A 186 -13.70 10.31 -15.17
CA SER A 186 -14.52 11.46 -15.56
C SER A 186 -15.38 11.98 -14.43
N GLU A 187 -16.03 11.09 -13.68
CA GLU A 187 -16.95 11.45 -12.60
C GLU A 187 -16.23 11.99 -11.37
N ASN A 188 -15.09 11.38 -11.01
CA ASN A 188 -14.38 11.72 -9.78
C ASN A 188 -13.32 12.81 -9.99
N TYR A 189 -12.73 12.90 -11.19
CA TYR A 189 -11.57 13.77 -11.42
C TYR A 189 -11.73 14.73 -12.60
N GLN A 190 -12.83 14.65 -13.36
CA GLN A 190 -12.98 15.37 -14.64
C GLN A 190 -11.81 15.07 -15.60
N LYS A 191 -11.37 13.80 -15.61
CA LYS A 191 -10.20 13.32 -16.36
C LYS A 191 -10.55 12.10 -17.21
N ILE A 192 -9.63 11.75 -18.09
CA ILE A 192 -9.66 10.52 -18.88
C ILE A 192 -8.39 9.70 -18.67
N ILE A 193 -8.34 8.48 -19.20
CA ILE A 193 -7.18 7.57 -19.05
C ILE A 193 -5.84 8.24 -19.42
N PRO A 194 -5.74 9.03 -20.51
CA PRO A 194 -4.53 9.79 -20.83
C PRO A 194 -4.01 10.75 -19.75
N ASP A 195 -4.83 11.14 -18.77
CA ASP A 195 -4.47 12.08 -17.70
C ASP A 195 -3.95 11.38 -16.42
N ILE A 196 -3.93 10.03 -16.40
CA ILE A 196 -3.39 9.26 -15.28
C ILE A 196 -1.94 9.66 -14.91
N PRO A 197 -1.02 9.94 -15.87
CA PRO A 197 0.32 10.43 -15.53
C PRO A 197 0.32 11.68 -14.65
N ASP A 198 -0.64 12.60 -14.83
CA ASP A 198 -0.76 13.80 -13.98
C ASP A 198 -1.18 13.45 -12.54
N ILE A 199 -2.08 12.47 -12.38
CA ILE A 199 -2.48 11.98 -11.04
C ILE A 199 -1.26 11.41 -10.32
N ILE A 200 -0.50 10.54 -11.01
CA ILE A 200 0.71 9.90 -10.47
C ILE A 200 1.76 10.96 -10.13
N ASP A 201 2.04 11.89 -11.04
CA ASP A 201 3.06 12.92 -10.87
C ASP A 201 2.78 13.82 -9.66
N LYS A 202 1.52 14.23 -9.46
CA LYS A 202 1.13 15.08 -8.33
C LYS A 202 1.45 14.45 -6.98
N ALA A 203 1.27 13.14 -6.85
CA ALA A 203 1.63 12.42 -5.63
C ALA A 203 3.16 12.15 -5.55
N PHE A 204 3.76 11.65 -6.63
CA PHE A 204 5.14 11.15 -6.60
C PHE A 204 6.20 12.26 -6.54
N LYS A 205 5.87 13.49 -6.97
CA LYS A 205 6.75 14.65 -6.84
C LYS A 205 6.69 15.32 -5.46
N ASN A 206 5.63 15.09 -4.69
CA ASN A 206 5.38 15.84 -3.48
C ASN A 206 6.23 15.31 -2.31
N SER A 207 7.12 16.16 -1.79
CA SER A 207 7.99 15.82 -0.65
C SER A 207 7.28 15.65 0.69
N ASN A 208 6.02 16.07 0.80
CA ASN A 208 5.19 15.90 1.98
C ASN A 208 4.61 14.48 2.08
N ILE A 209 4.62 13.73 0.97
CA ILE A 209 4.12 12.37 0.92
C ILE A 209 5.26 11.41 1.26
N ILE A 210 5.06 10.58 2.27
CA ILE A 210 5.98 9.51 2.67
C ILE A 210 5.29 8.16 2.53
N GLY A 211 6.04 7.11 2.20
CA GLY A 211 5.56 5.73 2.27
C GLY A 211 5.92 5.13 3.61
N LEU A 212 4.97 4.54 4.32
CA LEU A 212 5.23 3.85 5.58
C LEU A 212 4.64 2.45 5.48
N ALA A 213 5.51 1.45 5.32
CA ALA A 213 5.08 0.07 5.14
C ALA A 213 4.98 -0.67 6.49
N LYS A 214 3.78 -1.19 6.79
CA LYS A 214 3.56 -2.08 7.95
C LYS A 214 4.44 -3.33 7.90
N TYR A 215 4.62 -3.88 6.71
CA TYR A 215 5.47 -5.05 6.45
C TYR A 215 6.49 -4.73 5.36
N SER A 216 7.71 -5.21 5.53
CA SER A 216 8.78 -5.01 4.55
C SER A 216 9.76 -6.19 4.61
N SER A 217 9.85 -6.94 3.52
CA SER A 217 10.87 -7.98 3.34
C SER A 217 12.20 -7.45 2.78
N SER A 218 12.37 -6.12 2.78
CA SER A 218 13.57 -5.46 2.28
C SER A 218 14.79 -5.86 3.09
N ARG A 219 15.89 -6.15 2.39
CA ARG A 219 17.22 -6.41 2.93
C ARG A 219 18.23 -5.42 2.32
N ASP A 220 17.76 -4.22 2.02
CA ASP A 220 18.51 -3.26 1.23
C ASP A 220 19.77 -2.79 1.95
N ILE A 221 19.76 -2.67 3.29
CA ILE A 221 20.95 -2.34 4.08
C ILE A 221 21.72 -3.60 4.49
N LEU A 222 21.06 -4.67 4.96
CA LEU A 222 21.73 -5.92 5.35
C LEU A 222 22.61 -6.49 4.22
N ASP A 223 22.10 -6.47 2.99
CA ASP A 223 22.80 -7.00 1.81
C ASP A 223 23.61 -5.90 1.07
N SER A 224 23.68 -4.68 1.61
CA SER A 224 24.48 -3.57 1.06
C SER A 224 25.96 -3.68 1.44
N ILE A 225 26.77 -2.78 0.86
CA ILE A 225 28.18 -2.59 1.24
C ILE A 225 28.39 -2.29 2.74
N TYR A 226 27.39 -1.74 3.43
CA TYR A 226 27.53 -1.31 4.83
C TYR A 226 27.58 -2.48 5.81
N LEU A 227 26.83 -3.56 5.53
CA LEU A 227 26.70 -4.72 6.41
C LEU A 227 27.11 -6.05 5.75
N LYS A 228 27.55 -6.06 4.49
CA LYS A 228 27.92 -7.28 3.75
C LYS A 228 28.88 -8.20 4.51
N ASN A 229 29.85 -7.65 5.23
CA ASN A 229 30.81 -8.45 6.00
C ASN A 229 30.14 -9.09 7.22
N VAL A 230 29.33 -8.33 7.95
CA VAL A 230 28.56 -8.83 9.11
C VAL A 230 27.55 -9.88 8.65
N GLN A 231 26.82 -9.63 7.56
CA GLN A 231 25.91 -10.60 6.95
C GLN A 231 26.63 -11.90 6.58
N LYS A 232 27.82 -11.82 5.98
CA LYS A 232 28.59 -12.99 5.57
C LYS A 232 29.11 -13.78 6.77
N GLU A 233 29.50 -13.10 7.85
CA GLU A 233 30.04 -13.73 9.05
C GLU A 233 28.95 -14.41 9.89
N PHE A 234 27.82 -13.73 10.10
CA PHE A 234 26.78 -14.18 11.04
C PHE A 234 25.56 -14.80 10.37
N ASN A 235 25.44 -14.71 9.04
CA ASN A 235 24.27 -15.18 8.29
C ASN A 235 22.94 -14.69 8.87
N ILE A 236 22.83 -13.37 9.09
CA ILE A 236 21.65 -12.74 9.71
C ILE A 236 20.38 -13.11 8.92
N ALA A 237 19.41 -13.67 9.63
CA ALA A 237 18.12 -14.07 9.10
C ALA A 237 17.14 -12.88 9.07
N GLY A 238 16.05 -13.03 8.32
CA GLY A 238 14.99 -12.02 8.27
C GLY A 238 15.29 -10.81 7.37
N ASP A 239 14.62 -9.70 7.68
CA ASP A 239 14.65 -8.45 6.93
C ASP A 239 15.28 -7.30 7.73
N ASP A 240 15.57 -6.19 7.04
CA ASP A 240 16.14 -4.99 7.64
C ASP A 240 15.24 -4.47 8.78
N LYS A 241 13.91 -4.52 8.62
CA LYS A 241 12.97 -4.00 9.63
C LYS A 241 13.13 -4.75 10.96
N THR A 242 13.20 -6.08 10.89
CA THR A 242 13.42 -6.95 12.05
C THR A 242 14.79 -6.67 12.67
N TYR A 243 15.84 -6.60 11.85
CA TYR A 243 17.20 -6.34 12.32
C TYR A 243 17.33 -4.98 13.03
N PHE A 244 16.79 -3.90 12.43
CA PHE A 244 16.83 -2.56 13.03
C PHE A 244 15.89 -2.39 14.22
N SER A 245 14.84 -3.21 14.35
CA SER A 245 14.02 -3.24 15.57
C SER A 245 14.82 -3.74 16.77
N LEU A 246 15.81 -4.62 16.56
CA LEU A 246 16.70 -5.11 17.61
C LEU A 246 17.93 -4.21 17.79
N LEU A 247 18.49 -3.69 16.70
CA LEU A 247 19.75 -2.95 16.72
C LEU A 247 19.63 -1.50 17.20
N LEU A 248 18.61 -0.76 16.73
CA LEU A 248 18.46 0.66 17.05
C LEU A 248 18.00 0.86 18.49
N ASN A 249 18.41 1.99 19.08
CA ASN A 249 17.85 2.50 20.32
C ASN A 249 16.62 3.36 20.05
N GLU A 250 15.92 3.74 21.11
CA GLU A 250 14.85 4.74 21.03
C GLU A 250 15.36 6.05 20.42
N ASP A 251 14.55 6.64 19.55
CA ASP A 251 14.80 7.88 18.82
C ASP A 251 16.02 7.87 17.90
N GLU A 252 16.54 6.67 17.61
CA GLU A 252 17.52 6.48 16.56
C GLU A 252 16.87 6.17 15.21
N TYR A 253 17.55 6.63 14.16
CA TYR A 253 17.21 6.33 12.78
C TYR A 253 18.46 6.11 11.94
N THR A 254 18.34 5.39 10.84
CA THR A 254 19.40 5.35 9.82
C THR A 254 19.36 6.63 8.99
N GLN A 255 20.50 7.18 8.60
CA GLN A 255 20.54 8.30 7.67
C GLN A 255 19.78 7.92 6.38
N PRO A 256 19.11 8.87 5.71
CA PRO A 256 18.43 8.59 4.46
C PRO A 256 19.39 8.06 3.40
N LEU A 257 19.09 6.88 2.85
CA LEU A 257 19.82 6.27 1.76
C LEU A 257 18.94 6.21 0.52
N GLU A 258 19.56 6.31 -0.66
CA GLU A 258 18.86 6.08 -1.93
C GLU A 258 18.33 4.65 -2.01
N VAL A 259 17.16 4.40 -2.60
CA VAL A 259 16.72 3.01 -2.83
C VAL A 259 17.70 2.26 -3.74
N GLY A 260 17.83 0.94 -3.54
CA GLY A 260 18.71 0.10 -4.37
C GLY A 260 20.15 0.04 -3.86
N GLN A 261 20.33 0.01 -2.54
CA GLN A 261 21.63 -0.17 -1.88
C GLN A 261 22.19 -1.59 -2.05
N SER A 262 21.31 -2.57 -2.21
CA SER A 262 21.61 -3.96 -2.54
C SER A 262 21.42 -4.24 -4.04
N GLU A 263 22.15 -5.21 -4.59
CA GLU A 263 22.00 -5.60 -6.00
C GLU A 263 20.60 -6.15 -6.32
N LYS A 264 19.96 -6.82 -5.34
CA LYS A 264 18.59 -7.33 -5.49
C LYS A 264 17.59 -6.19 -5.63
N GLU A 265 17.60 -5.23 -4.70
CA GLU A 265 16.69 -4.09 -4.72
C GLU A 265 16.95 -3.21 -5.97
N LYS A 266 18.22 -2.99 -6.31
CA LYS A 266 18.59 -2.27 -7.53
C LYS A 266 18.06 -2.96 -8.80
N THR A 267 18.15 -4.29 -8.88
CA THR A 267 17.56 -5.06 -9.99
C THR A 267 16.06 -4.88 -10.02
N GLN A 268 15.40 -4.99 -8.87
CA GLN A 268 13.95 -4.78 -8.72
C GLN A 268 13.54 -3.40 -9.23
N TRP A 269 14.21 -2.32 -8.84
CA TRP A 269 13.89 -0.98 -9.34
C TRP A 269 14.15 -0.80 -10.84
N ASN A 270 15.15 -1.48 -11.39
CA ASN A 270 15.47 -1.38 -12.82
C ASN A 270 14.46 -2.10 -13.72
N ILE A 271 13.78 -3.14 -13.24
CA ILE A 271 12.75 -3.86 -14.00
C ILE A 271 11.35 -3.25 -13.89
N ILE A 272 11.11 -2.40 -12.88
CA ILE A 272 9.83 -1.69 -12.73
C ILE A 272 9.59 -0.85 -13.98
N HIS A 273 8.41 -1.03 -14.57
CA HIS A 273 7.92 -0.24 -15.67
C HIS A 273 6.43 0.01 -15.50
N ILE A 274 5.95 1.02 -16.20
CA ILE A 274 4.53 1.32 -16.31
C ILE A 274 4.23 1.59 -17.78
N LYS A 275 3.19 0.95 -18.31
CA LYS A 275 2.72 1.15 -19.68
C LYS A 275 1.22 0.94 -19.76
N CYS A 276 0.58 1.70 -20.63
CA CYS A 276 -0.78 1.48 -21.08
C CYS A 276 -0.79 0.67 -22.38
N ASN A 277 -1.50 -0.45 -22.37
CA ASN A 277 -1.80 -1.24 -23.58
C ASN A 277 -3.32 -1.44 -23.79
N LEU A 278 -4.15 -0.75 -23.01
CA LEU A 278 -5.61 -0.79 -23.13
C LEU A 278 -6.07 -0.36 -24.53
N ASN A 279 -7.20 -0.89 -24.98
CA ASN A 279 -7.80 -0.51 -26.25
C ASN A 279 -8.57 0.81 -26.11
N LEU A 280 -7.92 1.93 -26.44
CA LEU A 280 -8.47 3.27 -26.22
C LEU A 280 -9.23 3.85 -27.44
N LYS A 281 -9.62 3.03 -28.41
CA LYS A 281 -10.24 3.49 -29.69
C LYS A 281 -11.47 4.37 -29.49
N ASN A 282 -12.23 4.14 -28.42
CA ASN A 282 -13.49 4.83 -28.15
C ASN A 282 -13.33 6.04 -27.20
N ILE A 283 -12.13 6.29 -26.67
CA ILE A 283 -11.86 7.44 -25.81
C ILE A 283 -11.41 8.60 -26.70
N LYS A 284 -12.14 9.72 -26.62
CA LYS A 284 -11.78 10.96 -27.29
C LYS A 284 -11.05 11.88 -26.32
N ASN A 285 -10.01 12.55 -26.78
CA ASN A 285 -9.32 13.56 -25.97
C ASN A 285 -10.24 14.76 -25.74
N THR A 286 -10.35 15.21 -24.48
CA THR A 286 -11.23 16.30 -24.02
C THR A 286 -11.01 17.62 -24.76
N ASN A 287 -9.81 17.83 -25.33
CA ASN A 287 -9.47 19.10 -25.96
C ASN A 287 -9.62 19.15 -27.49
N ASN A 288 -9.55 18.04 -28.23
CA ASN A 288 -9.39 18.10 -29.70
C ASN A 288 -10.18 17.05 -30.53
N ASN A 289 -11.01 16.17 -29.94
CA ASN A 289 -11.65 15.05 -30.68
C ASN A 289 -10.67 14.09 -31.41
N GLU A 290 -9.36 14.22 -31.15
CA GLU A 290 -8.31 13.39 -31.73
C GLU A 290 -8.23 12.02 -31.01
N LYS A 291 -7.76 11.01 -31.75
CA LYS A 291 -7.44 9.69 -31.19
C LYS A 291 -6.36 9.84 -30.11
N VAL A 292 -6.48 9.04 -29.05
CA VAL A 292 -5.46 8.98 -28.01
C VAL A 292 -4.11 8.55 -28.59
N ASP A 293 -3.09 9.37 -28.38
CA ASP A 293 -1.69 9.04 -28.66
C ASP A 293 -1.13 8.15 -27.54
N ILE A 294 -1.16 6.83 -27.77
CA ILE A 294 -0.68 5.81 -26.83
C ILE A 294 0.84 5.94 -26.61
N ASP A 295 1.61 6.37 -27.61
CA ASP A 295 3.05 6.50 -27.48
C ASP A 295 3.41 7.68 -26.57
N LYS A 296 2.69 8.80 -26.71
CA LYS A 296 2.80 9.93 -25.78
C LYS A 296 2.39 9.52 -24.36
N LEU A 297 1.25 8.84 -24.18
CA LEU A 297 0.80 8.36 -22.87
C LEU A 297 1.88 7.46 -22.22
N ASN A 298 2.43 6.50 -22.96
CA ASN A 298 3.48 5.61 -22.46
C ASN A 298 4.78 6.34 -22.12
N LYS A 299 5.14 7.37 -22.90
CA LYS A 299 6.28 8.24 -22.59
C LYS A 299 6.06 9.02 -21.29
N ASP A 300 4.87 9.57 -21.09
CA ASP A 300 4.52 10.33 -19.90
C ASP A 300 4.46 9.44 -18.65
N LEU A 301 3.84 8.26 -18.74
CA LEU A 301 3.84 7.24 -17.67
C LEU A 301 5.27 6.84 -17.27
N LYS A 302 6.14 6.56 -18.26
CA LYS A 302 7.55 6.21 -18.01
C LYS A 302 8.30 7.36 -17.31
N LYS A 303 8.04 8.60 -17.71
CA LYS A 303 8.64 9.80 -17.10
C LYS A 303 8.18 9.99 -15.65
N SER A 304 6.94 9.63 -15.31
CA SER A 304 6.43 9.76 -13.94
C SER A 304 7.23 8.94 -12.93
N ILE A 305 7.66 7.73 -13.33
CA ILE A 305 8.38 6.81 -12.44
C ILE A 305 9.90 6.80 -12.64
N SER A 306 10.43 7.34 -13.74
CA SER A 306 11.87 7.26 -14.05
C SER A 306 12.76 7.87 -12.97
N ARG A 307 12.23 8.86 -12.24
CA ARG A 307 12.87 9.52 -11.10
C ARG A 307 13.27 8.55 -9.97
N PHE A 308 12.59 7.41 -9.84
CA PHE A 308 12.83 6.46 -8.75
C PHE A 308 13.82 5.35 -9.12
N ARG A 309 14.26 5.29 -10.39
CA ARG A 309 15.19 4.26 -10.84
C ARG A 309 16.63 4.59 -10.39
N PRO A 310 17.30 3.73 -9.63
CA PRO A 310 18.68 3.96 -9.21
C PRO A 310 19.62 4.00 -10.42
N SER A 311 20.26 5.15 -10.67
CA SER A 311 21.24 5.33 -11.73
C SER A 311 22.62 5.66 -11.16
N ARG A 312 23.67 5.05 -11.71
CA ARG A 312 25.07 5.38 -11.33
C ARG A 312 25.44 6.84 -11.61
N LYS A 313 24.76 7.51 -12.55
CA LYS A 313 25.09 8.89 -12.98
C LYS A 313 24.22 9.95 -12.30
N GLU A 314 22.94 9.66 -12.09
CA GLU A 314 21.93 10.66 -11.69
C GLU A 314 21.36 10.41 -10.28
N GLY A 315 21.66 9.25 -9.67
CA GLY A 315 21.04 8.81 -8.42
C GLY A 315 19.58 8.45 -8.60
N THR A 316 18.79 8.53 -7.52
CA THR A 316 17.34 8.42 -7.51
C THR A 316 16.73 9.55 -6.67
N ASP A 317 15.46 9.86 -6.92
CA ASP A 317 14.67 10.80 -6.11
C ASP A 317 13.98 10.11 -4.92
N LEU A 318 14.05 8.78 -4.81
CA LEU A 318 13.47 8.03 -3.71
C LEU A 318 14.55 7.56 -2.74
N TYR A 319 14.35 7.91 -1.48
CA TYR A 319 15.21 7.56 -0.37
C TYR A 319 14.40 6.79 0.67
N PHE A 320 15.08 6.11 1.57
CA PHE A 320 14.46 5.48 2.72
C PHE A 320 15.33 5.63 3.98
N CYS A 321 14.69 5.52 5.14
CA CYS A 321 15.36 5.29 6.42
C CYS A 321 14.58 4.29 7.28
N TYR A 322 15.26 3.75 8.28
CA TYR A 322 14.70 2.98 9.37
C TYR A 322 14.65 3.86 10.62
N TYR A 323 13.50 4.00 11.27
CA TYR A 323 13.33 4.80 12.49
C TYR A 323 12.71 3.96 13.61
N LYS A 324 13.31 4.00 14.80
CA LYS A 324 12.81 3.30 16.00
C LYS A 324 12.31 4.31 17.05
N PRO A 325 10.98 4.54 17.14
CA PRO A 325 10.43 5.56 18.05
C PRO A 325 10.41 5.17 19.52
N PHE A 326 10.35 3.87 19.85
CA PHE A 326 10.28 3.39 21.23
C PHE A 326 11.29 2.26 21.45
N LYS A 327 11.87 2.20 22.65
CA LYS A 327 12.92 1.22 23.00
C LYS A 327 12.51 -0.24 22.73
N GLU A 328 11.30 -0.60 23.12
CA GLU A 328 10.72 -1.96 22.96
C GLU A 328 9.74 -2.03 21.77
N GLY A 329 9.71 -0.97 20.94
CA GLY A 329 8.86 -0.87 19.77
C GLY A 329 9.50 -1.41 18.50
N LEU A 330 8.67 -1.51 17.46
CA LEU A 330 9.11 -1.86 16.11
C LEU A 330 9.80 -0.67 15.44
N CYS A 331 10.72 -0.98 14.54
CA CYS A 331 11.30 -0.01 13.63
C CYS A 331 10.41 0.18 12.38
N TYR A 332 10.35 1.39 11.84
CA TYR A 332 9.58 1.72 10.64
C TYR A 332 10.49 2.03 9.46
N ARG A 333 10.24 1.38 8.31
CA ARG A 333 10.84 1.75 7.03
C ARG A 333 10.01 2.89 6.45
N ILE A 334 10.64 4.06 6.31
CA ILE A 334 10.00 5.27 5.80
C ILE A 334 10.63 5.62 4.47
N GLU A 335 9.84 5.57 3.40
CA GLU A 335 10.23 6.00 2.06
C GLU A 335 9.88 7.47 1.85
N MET A 336 10.81 8.24 1.30
CA MET A 336 10.68 9.69 1.16
C MET A 336 11.33 10.22 -0.11
N LYS A 337 10.92 11.41 -0.51
CA LYS A 337 11.52 12.09 -1.67
C LYS A 337 12.83 12.75 -1.26
N LYS A 338 13.75 12.91 -2.21
CA LYS A 338 15.07 13.54 -2.07
C LYS A 338 15.06 14.88 -1.33
N ALA A 339 14.03 15.71 -1.56
CA ALA A 339 13.91 17.00 -0.88
C ALA A 339 13.76 16.86 0.64
N LEU A 340 13.00 15.87 1.13
CA LEU A 340 12.89 15.59 2.56
C LEU A 340 14.15 14.89 3.08
N ALA A 341 14.69 13.93 2.33
CA ALA A 341 15.90 13.19 2.71
C ALA A 341 17.13 14.07 2.94
N LYS A 342 17.23 15.20 2.22
CA LYS A 342 18.34 16.15 2.33
C LYS A 342 18.13 17.23 3.39
N ASP A 343 16.91 17.37 3.92
CA ASP A 343 16.57 18.33 4.96
C ASP A 343 16.44 17.60 6.29
N ILE A 344 17.56 17.47 7.01
CA ILE A 344 17.62 16.69 8.25
C ILE A 344 16.72 17.28 9.34
N GLN A 345 16.63 18.62 9.44
CA GLN A 345 15.75 19.26 10.44
C GLN A 345 14.29 18.90 10.17
N ARG A 346 13.86 19.00 8.91
CA ARG A 346 12.50 18.62 8.51
C ARG A 346 12.24 17.12 8.65
N LEU A 347 13.22 16.28 8.33
CA LEU A 347 13.11 14.83 8.52
C LEU A 347 12.94 14.47 9.99
N GLU A 348 13.80 14.96 10.88
CA GLU A 348 13.70 14.69 12.31
C GLU A 348 12.36 15.18 12.88
N LYS A 349 11.87 16.34 12.43
CA LYS A 349 10.52 16.82 12.74
C LYS A 349 9.45 15.82 12.30
N TYR A 350 9.56 15.23 11.10
CA TYR A 350 8.62 14.21 10.61
C TYR A 350 8.67 12.95 11.47
N LEU A 351 9.87 12.46 11.80
CA LEU A 351 10.04 11.27 12.65
C LEU A 351 9.41 11.46 14.03
N LEU A 352 9.66 12.60 14.67
CA LEU A 352 9.06 12.91 15.97
C LEU A 352 7.54 13.09 15.88
N SER A 353 7.04 13.67 14.79
CA SER A 353 5.60 13.78 14.53
C SER A 353 4.93 12.42 14.37
N ILE A 354 5.59 11.47 13.69
CA ILE A 354 5.13 10.09 13.56
C ILE A 354 5.10 9.40 14.93
N LYS A 355 6.17 9.53 15.73
CA LYS A 355 6.23 9.01 17.10
C LYS A 355 5.05 9.48 17.95
N ASN A 356 4.72 10.78 17.88
CA ASN A 356 3.61 11.38 18.63
C ASN A 356 2.21 10.90 18.20
N GLN A 357 2.11 10.17 17.08
CA GLN A 357 0.86 9.57 16.63
C GLN A 357 0.77 8.07 16.98
N ILE A 358 1.80 7.47 17.56
CA ILE A 358 1.81 6.05 17.91
C ILE A 358 1.44 5.89 19.39
N PHE A 359 0.39 5.11 19.66
CA PHE A 359 -0.05 4.76 21.01
C PHE A 359 0.59 3.45 21.46
N TYR A 360 1.86 3.48 21.80
CA TYR A 360 2.58 2.29 22.25
C TYR A 360 2.27 1.97 23.73
N PRO A 361 2.05 0.69 24.11
CA PRO A 361 2.17 -0.54 23.30
C PRO A 361 0.88 -0.99 22.58
N GLU A 362 -0.25 -0.30 22.73
CA GLU A 362 -1.55 -0.77 22.24
C GLU A 362 -1.68 -0.76 20.71
N ILE A 363 -1.11 0.25 20.06
CA ILE A 363 -1.13 0.46 18.61
C ILE A 363 0.30 0.70 18.13
N HIS A 364 0.81 -0.23 17.33
CA HIS A 364 2.18 -0.20 16.81
C HIS A 364 2.31 0.52 15.46
N GLU A 365 1.42 1.43 15.14
CA GLU A 365 1.47 2.27 13.95
C GLU A 365 0.84 3.63 14.23
N PRO A 366 1.08 4.67 13.40
CA PRO A 366 0.46 5.97 13.59
C PRO A 366 -1.07 5.85 13.60
N TYR A 367 -1.72 6.49 14.56
CA TYR A 367 -3.17 6.52 14.74
C TYR A 367 -3.97 6.74 13.45
N PRO A 368 -3.65 7.72 12.59
CA PRO A 368 -4.41 7.89 11.35
C PRO A 368 -4.24 6.72 10.38
N GLN A 369 -3.08 6.04 10.38
CA GLN A 369 -2.85 4.87 9.54
C GLN A 369 -3.66 3.66 10.05
N TYR A 370 -3.70 3.48 11.37
CA TYR A 370 -4.54 2.47 12.01
C TYR A 370 -6.04 2.68 11.71
N LEU A 371 -6.52 3.91 11.86
CA LEU A 371 -7.92 4.22 11.58
C LEU A 371 -8.27 4.08 10.10
N ALA A 372 -7.41 4.55 9.20
CA ALA A 372 -7.64 4.41 7.76
C ALA A 372 -7.76 2.93 7.37
N ASP A 373 -6.89 2.07 7.90
CA ASP A 373 -6.93 0.61 7.70
C ASP A 373 -8.19 -0.04 8.26
N ILE A 374 -8.66 0.36 9.45
CA ILE A 374 -9.92 -0.14 10.00
C ILE A 374 -11.11 0.27 9.14
N ILE A 375 -11.18 1.54 8.75
CA ILE A 375 -12.28 2.05 7.92
C ILE A 375 -12.27 1.33 6.57
N ALA A 376 -11.10 1.18 5.95
CA ALA A 376 -10.93 0.47 4.69
C ALA A 376 -11.36 -1.00 4.81
N LYS A 377 -10.94 -1.72 5.85
CA LYS A 377 -11.31 -3.14 6.08
C LYS A 377 -12.81 -3.36 6.27
N ASN A 378 -13.55 -2.35 6.71
CA ASN A 378 -15.01 -2.41 6.85
C ASN A 378 -15.77 -2.33 5.51
N ILE A 379 -15.08 -2.23 4.36
CA ILE A 379 -15.71 -2.25 3.03
C ILE A 379 -16.57 -3.50 2.79
N SER A 380 -16.24 -4.64 3.41
CA SER A 380 -17.00 -5.90 3.26
C SER A 380 -18.44 -5.75 3.77
N LEU A 381 -18.64 -5.06 4.90
CA LEU A 381 -19.96 -4.73 5.42
C LEU A 381 -20.72 -3.80 4.45
N GLY A 382 -20.00 -2.86 3.82
CA GLY A 382 -20.55 -2.02 2.76
C GLY A 382 -20.99 -2.82 1.54
N MET A 383 -20.21 -3.83 1.13
CA MET A 383 -20.55 -4.72 0.02
C MET A 383 -21.82 -5.55 0.31
N ASP A 384 -21.98 -6.06 1.53
CA ASP A 384 -23.20 -6.78 1.91
C ASP A 384 -24.46 -5.90 1.81
N ALA A 385 -24.37 -4.65 2.29
CA ALA A 385 -25.45 -3.67 2.15
C ALA A 385 -25.74 -3.34 0.67
N VAL A 386 -24.71 -3.17 -0.16
CA VAL A 386 -24.89 -2.91 -1.59
C VAL A 386 -25.50 -4.12 -2.29
N LYS A 387 -25.09 -5.36 -1.98
CA LYS A 387 -25.76 -6.56 -2.50
C LYS A 387 -27.24 -6.58 -2.17
N GLN A 388 -27.59 -6.29 -0.91
CA GLN A 388 -28.98 -6.24 -0.49
C GLN A 388 -29.76 -5.14 -1.24
N ALA A 389 -29.16 -3.96 -1.41
CA ALA A 389 -29.78 -2.85 -2.15
C ALA A 389 -29.97 -3.18 -3.64
N VAL A 390 -28.96 -3.78 -4.29
CA VAL A 390 -29.00 -4.22 -5.69
C VAL A 390 -30.07 -5.27 -5.89
N THR A 391 -30.10 -6.32 -5.06
CA THR A 391 -31.10 -7.40 -5.16
C THR A 391 -32.51 -6.91 -4.87
N SER A 392 -32.68 -5.93 -3.98
CA SER A 392 -34.00 -5.35 -3.66
C SER A 392 -34.47 -4.31 -4.70
N HIS A 393 -33.62 -3.90 -5.64
CA HIS A 393 -33.92 -2.81 -6.57
C HIS A 393 -34.98 -3.23 -7.60
N GLU A 394 -35.99 -2.40 -7.83
CA GLU A 394 -37.15 -2.69 -8.68
C GLU A 394 -36.76 -3.14 -10.10
N LYS A 395 -35.73 -2.53 -10.69
CA LYS A 395 -35.16 -2.90 -12.00
C LYS A 395 -34.67 -4.36 -12.11
N LEU A 396 -34.37 -5.02 -10.99
CA LEU A 396 -33.89 -6.41 -10.91
C LEU A 396 -34.95 -7.35 -10.31
N ASN A 397 -35.76 -6.85 -9.37
CA ASN A 397 -36.75 -7.62 -8.61
C ASN A 397 -38.00 -8.03 -9.43
N THR A 398 -38.12 -7.61 -10.70
CA THR A 398 -39.27 -7.93 -11.57
C THR A 398 -38.97 -8.94 -12.69
N LYS A 399 -37.81 -9.63 -12.67
CA LYS A 399 -37.38 -10.50 -13.79
C LYS A 399 -37.27 -11.98 -13.41
N GLU A 400 -37.60 -12.86 -14.37
CA GLU A 400 -37.29 -14.31 -14.37
C GLU A 400 -35.80 -14.62 -14.08
N ASN A 401 -34.92 -13.64 -14.26
CA ASN A 401 -33.47 -13.73 -14.10
C ASN A 401 -32.94 -13.22 -12.75
N PHE A 402 -33.80 -12.98 -11.75
CA PHE A 402 -33.37 -12.51 -10.41
C PHE A 402 -32.26 -13.37 -9.79
N HIS A 403 -32.34 -14.69 -9.99
CA HIS A 403 -31.35 -15.66 -9.51
C HIS A 403 -29.92 -15.37 -10.02
N LEU A 404 -29.76 -14.69 -11.17
CA LEU A 404 -28.44 -14.29 -11.69
C LEU A 404 -27.78 -13.16 -10.88
N SER A 405 -28.57 -12.41 -10.09
CA SER A 405 -28.10 -11.32 -9.22
C SER A 405 -27.71 -11.78 -7.82
N LEU A 406 -27.88 -13.06 -7.50
CA LEU A 406 -27.49 -13.66 -6.23
C LEU A 406 -26.05 -14.15 -6.26
N SER A 407 -25.37 -14.11 -5.13
CA SER A 407 -24.10 -14.82 -4.91
C SER A 407 -24.32 -16.33 -4.97
N TYR A 408 -23.31 -17.08 -5.42
CA TYR A 408 -23.39 -18.55 -5.49
C TYR A 408 -23.57 -19.19 -4.09
N ARG A 409 -23.14 -18.49 -3.04
CA ARG A 409 -23.41 -18.81 -1.64
C ARG A 409 -24.12 -17.63 -1.01
N SER A 410 -25.33 -17.85 -0.50
CA SER A 410 -25.96 -16.93 0.44
C SER A 410 -25.34 -17.21 1.81
N ASN A 411 -24.69 -16.21 2.40
CA ASN A 411 -24.13 -16.32 3.74
C ASN A 411 -25.24 -16.39 4.80
#